data_AF-A0A443RVW8-F1
#
_entry.id   AF-A0A443RVW8-F1
#
_cell.length_a   1.000
_cell.length_b   1.000
_cell.length_c   1.000
_cell.angle_alpha   90.00
_cell.angle_beta   90.00
_cell.angle_gamma   90.00
#
_symmetry.space_group_name_H-M   'P 1'
#
loop_
_entity.id
_entity.type
_entity.pdbx_description
1 polymer ?
#
loop_
_entity_poly.entity_id
_entity_poly.type
_entity_poly.pdbx_seq_one_letter_code
_entity_poly.pdbx_strand_id
1 'polypeptide(L)'
;MSSPWFEWCVHRWTLRKSDESQIVNAPQWEADYLLAYWKPQALFYEYLEMVLQFGLVTIFVAAFPLASVFALINNTLEISLDAKKMISQMRRPVAQRVKDIGLWVQHLIQSANFL
;
A
#
# COMPACT_ATOMS: atom_id res chain seq x y z
N MET A 1 -33.74 -2.83 4.09
CA MET A 1 -33.04 -1.88 3.21
C MET A 1 -31.54 -2.03 3.46
N SER A 2 -30.89 -3.06 2.90
CA SER A 2 -29.43 -3.18 2.97
C SER A 2 -28.82 -2.13 2.03
N SER A 3 -27.79 -1.43 2.51
CA SER A 3 -27.14 -0.37 1.76
C SER A 3 -26.44 -0.97 0.53
N PRO A 4 -26.53 -0.32 -0.66
CA PRO A 4 -25.95 -0.86 -1.91
C PRO A 4 -24.47 -1.19 -1.82
N TRP A 5 -23.74 -0.46 -0.97
CA TRP A 5 -22.32 -0.67 -0.71
C TRP A 5 -22.04 -1.96 0.07
N PHE A 6 -22.93 -2.38 0.97
CA PHE A 6 -22.74 -3.59 1.76
C PHE A 6 -22.86 -4.85 0.88
N GLU A 7 -23.87 -4.89 0.00
CA GLU A 7 -24.02 -5.96 -0.98
C GLU A 7 -22.82 -6.01 -1.93
N TRP A 8 -22.30 -4.85 -2.36
CA TRP A 8 -21.07 -4.80 -3.17
C TRP A 8 -19.85 -5.33 -2.42
N CYS A 9 -19.70 -4.99 -1.13
CA CYS A 9 -18.62 -5.52 -0.30
C CYS A 9 -18.75 -7.02 -0.12
N VAL A 10 -19.92 -7.53 0.24
CA VAL A 10 -20.16 -8.98 0.41
C VAL A 10 -19.92 -9.70 -0.91
N HIS A 11 -20.46 -9.21 -2.01
CA HIS A 11 -20.27 -9.78 -3.34
C HIS A 11 -18.78 -9.80 -3.75
N ARG A 12 -18.05 -8.70 -3.51
CA ARG A 12 -16.61 -8.63 -3.79
C ARG A 12 -15.81 -9.59 -2.90
N TRP A 13 -16.24 -9.81 -1.66
CA TRP A 13 -15.66 -10.81 -0.76
C TRP A 13 -15.97 -12.25 -1.22
N THR A 14 -17.18 -12.53 -1.70
CA THR A 14 -17.58 -13.87 -2.19
C THR A 14 -16.83 -14.23 -3.47
N LEU A 15 -16.69 -13.29 -4.42
CA LEU A 15 -15.91 -13.49 -5.64
C LEU A 15 -14.44 -13.82 -5.35
N ARG A 16 -13.82 -13.11 -4.40
CA ARG A 16 -12.45 -13.39 -3.98
C ARG A 16 -12.29 -14.82 -3.45
N LYS A 17 -13.30 -15.32 -2.73
CA LYS A 17 -13.30 -16.68 -2.15
C LYS A 17 -13.45 -17.77 -3.21
N SER A 18 -14.19 -17.50 -4.29
CA SER A 18 -14.29 -18.41 -5.44
C SER A 18 -12.99 -18.48 -6.24
N ASP A 19 -12.33 -17.36 -6.48
CA ASP A 19 -11.04 -17.29 -7.19
C ASP A 19 -9.95 -18.05 -6.40
N GLU A 20 -9.90 -17.83 -5.08
CA GLU A 20 -8.98 -18.52 -4.16
C GLU A 20 -9.20 -20.05 -4.19
N SER A 21 -10.45 -20.52 -4.28
CA SER A 21 -10.76 -21.97 -4.36
C SER A 21 -10.32 -22.64 -5.67
N GLN A 22 -10.25 -21.89 -6.78
CA GLN A 22 -9.74 -22.41 -8.05
C GLN A 22 -8.20 -22.46 -8.03
N ILE A 23 -7.56 -21.47 -7.43
CA ILE A 23 -6.10 -21.39 -7.27
C ILE A 23 -5.54 -22.54 -6.41
N VAL A 24 -6.29 -23.00 -5.40
CA VAL A 24 -5.86 -24.09 -4.50
C VAL A 24 -5.74 -25.46 -5.20
N ASN A 25 -6.40 -25.66 -6.35
CA ASN A 25 -6.32 -26.90 -7.12
C ASN A 25 -5.22 -26.89 -8.20
N ALA A 26 -4.61 -25.73 -8.46
CA ALA A 26 -3.50 -25.58 -9.40
C ALA A 26 -2.15 -25.80 -8.68
N PRO A 27 -1.11 -26.27 -9.38
CA PRO A 27 0.21 -26.34 -8.79
C PRO A 27 0.72 -24.92 -8.44
N GLN A 28 1.45 -24.80 -7.34
CA GLN A 28 1.82 -23.52 -6.73
C GLN A 28 2.52 -22.54 -7.69
N TRP A 29 3.27 -23.05 -8.69
CA TRP A 29 3.96 -22.21 -9.67
C TRP A 29 3.02 -21.55 -10.69
N GLU A 30 1.86 -22.16 -10.99
CA GLU A 30 0.82 -21.57 -11.85
C GLU A 30 0.09 -20.45 -11.10
N ALA A 31 -0.28 -20.72 -9.86
CA ALA A 31 -0.84 -19.72 -8.94
C ALA A 31 0.09 -18.49 -8.85
N ASP A 32 1.38 -18.73 -8.62
CA ASP A 32 2.42 -17.70 -8.52
C ASP A 32 2.64 -16.89 -9.81
N TYR A 33 2.28 -17.45 -10.97
CA TYR A 33 2.41 -16.79 -12.28
C TYR A 33 1.27 -15.81 -12.58
N LEU A 34 0.10 -16.02 -11.99
CA LEU A 34 -1.06 -15.16 -12.17
C LEU A 34 -1.03 -13.88 -11.30
N LEU A 35 -0.17 -13.83 -10.28
CA LEU A 35 -0.03 -12.62 -9.45
C LEU A 35 0.62 -11.47 -10.21
N ALA A 36 0.32 -10.25 -9.77
CA ALA A 36 0.88 -9.04 -10.35
C ALA A 36 2.42 -9.01 -10.18
N TYR A 37 3.12 -8.73 -11.28
CA TYR A 37 4.56 -8.50 -11.26
C TYR A 37 4.89 -7.14 -10.63
N TRP A 38 5.99 -7.10 -9.87
CA TRP A 38 6.50 -5.87 -9.26
C TRP A 38 6.99 -4.88 -10.32
N LYS A 39 6.18 -3.88 -10.65
CA LYS A 39 6.60 -2.82 -11.59
C LYS A 39 7.64 -1.92 -10.91
N PRO A 40 8.70 -1.49 -11.63
CA PRO A 40 9.67 -0.53 -11.09
C PRO A 40 9.05 0.79 -10.60
N GLN A 41 7.91 1.17 -11.19
CA GLN A 41 7.15 2.38 -10.85
C GLN A 41 6.21 2.19 -9.64
N ALA A 42 5.96 0.95 -9.19
CA ALA A 42 5.04 0.68 -8.08
C ALA A 42 5.51 1.36 -6.79
N LEU A 43 6.82 1.27 -6.52
CA LEU A 43 7.47 1.91 -5.38
C LEU A 43 7.27 3.43 -5.38
N PHE A 44 7.32 4.07 -6.55
CA PHE A 44 7.12 5.53 -6.67
C PHE A 44 5.71 5.94 -6.25
N TYR A 45 4.68 5.19 -6.65
CA TYR A 45 3.31 5.48 -6.25
C TYR A 45 3.09 5.27 -4.74
N GLU A 46 3.69 4.24 -4.16
CA GLU A 46 3.66 4.00 -2.70
C GLU A 46 4.32 5.15 -1.93
N TYR A 47 5.47 5.65 -2.39
CA TYR A 47 6.11 6.84 -1.80
C TYR A 47 5.29 8.11 -1.99
N LEU A 48 4.68 8.30 -3.16
CA LEU A 48 3.86 9.48 -3.45
C LEU A 48 2.64 9.53 -2.54
N GLU A 49 2.01 8.39 -2.26
CA GLU A 49 0.89 8.27 -1.33
C GLU A 49 1.29 8.71 0.10
N MET A 50 2.43 8.22 0.60
CA MET A 50 2.97 8.64 1.90
C MET A 50 3.31 10.14 1.96
N VAL A 51 3.93 10.69 0.91
CA VAL A 51 4.29 12.12 0.84
C VAL A 51 3.04 13.00 0.79
N LEU A 52 2.00 12.59 0.05
CA LEU A 52 0.76 13.35 -0.08
C LEU A 52 -0.01 13.37 1.25
N GLN A 53 -0.04 12.24 1.96
CA GLN A 53 -0.63 12.17 3.30
C GLN A 53 0.11 13.08 4.30
N PHE A 54 1.45 13.10 4.27
CA PHE A 54 2.25 14.02 5.09
C PHE A 54 2.01 15.49 4.71
N GLY A 55 1.94 15.81 3.41
CA GLY A 55 1.67 17.16 2.91
C GLY A 55 0.29 17.68 3.34
N LEU A 56 -0.73 16.83 3.32
CA LEU A 56 -2.07 17.20 3.80
C LEU A 56 -2.08 17.43 5.31
N VAL A 57 -1.43 16.57 6.09
CA VAL A 57 -1.35 16.75 7.54
C VAL A 57 -0.65 18.05 7.89
N THR A 58 0.49 18.34 7.27
CA THR A 58 1.30 19.53 7.59
C THR A 58 0.63 20.84 7.21
N ILE A 59 -0.05 20.92 6.06
CA ILE A 59 -0.73 22.16 5.63
C ILE A 59 -2.01 22.42 6.43
N PHE A 60 -2.75 21.38 6.83
CA PHE A 60 -4.06 21.54 7.48
C PHE A 60 -4.04 21.44 9.00
N VAL A 61 -2.90 21.09 9.63
CA VAL A 61 -2.82 20.95 11.10
C VAL A 61 -3.15 22.26 11.84
N ALA A 62 -2.85 23.42 11.25
CA ALA A 62 -3.13 24.72 11.85
C ALA A 62 -4.62 25.08 11.87
N ALA A 63 -5.42 24.51 10.96
CA ALA A 63 -6.85 24.78 10.83
C ALA A 63 -7.72 23.74 11.57
N PHE A 64 -7.27 22.49 11.66
CA PHE A 64 -8.00 21.42 12.33
C PHE A 64 -7.04 20.44 13.00
N PRO A 65 -6.82 20.53 14.33
CA PRO A 65 -5.84 19.70 15.03
C PRO A 65 -6.17 18.20 14.98
N LEU A 66 -7.43 17.84 14.75
CA LEU A 66 -7.90 16.45 14.59
C LEU A 66 -7.43 15.78 13.29
N ALA A 67 -6.96 16.52 12.29
CA ALA A 67 -6.42 15.95 11.05
C ALA A 67 -5.20 15.03 11.30
N SER A 68 -4.41 15.35 12.34
CA SER A 68 -3.26 14.55 12.77
C SER A 68 -3.65 13.14 13.25
N VAL A 69 -4.81 13.01 13.93
CA VAL A 69 -5.31 11.72 14.42
C VAL A 69 -5.85 10.86 13.28
N PHE A 70 -6.56 11.46 12.32
CA PHE A 70 -7.03 10.76 11.12
C PHE A 70 -5.88 10.21 10.28
N ALA A 71 -4.78 10.96 10.16
CA ALA A 71 -3.59 10.46 9.47
C ALA A 71 -2.89 9.31 10.19
N LEU A 72 -2.93 9.27 11.52
CA LEU A 72 -2.35 8.18 12.29
C LEU A 72 -3.15 6.88 12.13
N ILE A 73 -4.49 7.00 12.10
CA ILE A 73 -5.38 5.88 11.77
C ILE A 73 -5.15 5.42 10.32
N ASN A 74 -5.05 6.35 9.36
CA ASN A 74 -4.78 6.00 7.97
C ASN A 74 -3.44 5.28 7.83
N ASN A 75 -2.35 5.81 8.42
CA ASN A 75 -1.03 5.16 8.43
C ASN A 75 -1.06 3.74 9.03
N THR A 76 -1.85 3.50 10.07
CA THR A 76 -1.95 2.18 10.72
C THR A 76 -2.68 1.17 9.83
N LEU A 77 -3.74 1.62 9.14
CA LEU A 77 -4.45 0.80 8.16
C LEU A 77 -3.61 0.56 6.91
N GLU A 78 -2.87 1.56 6.45
CA GLU A 78 -1.97 1.51 5.29
C GLU A 78 -0.94 0.40 5.43
N ILE A 79 -0.22 0.35 6.57
CA ILE A 79 0.78 -0.69 6.85
C ILE A 79 0.14 -2.09 6.80
N SER A 80 -1.07 -2.22 7.32
CA SER A 80 -1.79 -3.50 7.36
C SER A 80 -2.31 -3.92 5.99
N LEU A 81 -2.74 -2.96 5.17
CA LEU A 81 -3.25 -3.19 3.82
C LEU A 81 -2.12 -3.47 2.84
N ASP A 82 -1.01 -2.76 2.95
CA ASP A 82 0.17 -2.95 2.14
C ASP A 82 0.82 -4.33 2.41
N ALA A 83 0.95 -4.72 3.69
CA ALA A 83 1.40 -6.07 4.05
C ALA A 83 0.48 -7.16 3.47
N LYS A 84 -0.85 -6.98 3.53
CA LYS A 84 -1.82 -7.92 2.94
C LYS A 84 -1.70 -7.97 1.42
N LYS A 85 -1.47 -6.84 0.76
CA LYS A 85 -1.28 -6.73 -0.69
C LYS A 85 0.00 -7.46 -1.14
N MET A 86 1.10 -7.27 -0.42
CA MET A 86 2.36 -7.97 -0.69
C MET A 86 2.24 -9.49 -0.56
N ILE A 87 1.44 -9.98 0.39
CA ILE A 87 1.28 -11.42 0.64
C ILE A 87 0.27 -12.05 -0.33
N SER A 88 -0.83 -11.35 -0.65
CA SER A 88 -1.97 -11.94 -1.37
C SER A 88 -2.02 -11.60 -2.86
N GLN A 89 -1.42 -10.50 -3.30
CA GLN A 89 -1.66 -9.95 -4.65
C GLN A 89 -0.39 -9.79 -5.49
N MET A 90 0.78 -9.91 -4.88
CA MET A 90 2.07 -9.70 -5.54
C MET A 90 2.87 -10.99 -5.61
N ARG A 91 3.50 -11.23 -6.76
CA ARG A 91 4.50 -12.29 -6.89
C ARG A 91 5.70 -11.95 -6.00
N ARG A 92 6.26 -12.95 -5.30
CA ARG A 92 7.42 -12.77 -4.40
C ARG A 92 8.56 -12.03 -5.11
N PRO A 93 8.89 -10.79 -4.72
CA PRO A 93 10.00 -10.06 -5.32
C PRO A 93 11.34 -10.68 -4.89
N VAL A 94 12.35 -10.60 -5.76
CA VAL A 94 13.71 -11.03 -5.41
C VAL A 94 14.27 -10.03 -4.40
N ALA A 95 14.63 -10.52 -3.21
CA ALA A 95 15.16 -9.68 -2.15
C ALA A 95 16.48 -9.03 -2.59
N GLN A 96 16.44 -7.73 -2.86
CA GLN A 96 17.62 -6.93 -3.12
C GLN A 96 18.09 -6.31 -1.81
N ARG A 97 19.34 -6.55 -1.42
CA ARG A 97 19.94 -5.85 -0.27
C ARG A 97 20.28 -4.44 -0.71
N VAL A 98 19.67 -3.46 -0.05
CA VAL A 98 19.97 -2.05 -0.27
C VAL A 98 20.42 -1.46 1.07
N LYS A 99 21.51 -0.66 1.05
CA LYS A 99 22.11 -0.08 2.24
C LYS A 99 21.27 1.07 2.81
N ASP A 100 20.61 1.81 1.94
CA ASP A 100 19.86 3.03 2.26
C ASP A 100 18.65 3.17 1.32
N ILE A 101 17.68 4.02 1.67
CA ILE A 101 16.51 4.36 0.83
C ILE A 101 16.91 5.07 -0.50
N GLY A 102 18.20 5.38 -0.67
CA GLY A 102 18.79 5.91 -1.91
C GLY A 102 18.76 7.45 -1.98
N LEU A 103 18.48 7.97 -3.18
CA LEU A 103 18.49 9.42 -3.50
C LEU A 103 17.63 10.27 -2.56
N TRP A 104 16.57 9.70 -1.98
CA TRP A 104 15.68 10.40 -1.06
C TRP A 104 16.39 10.87 0.22
N VAL A 105 17.33 10.07 0.74
CA VAL A 105 18.14 10.46 1.92
C VAL A 105 19.10 11.59 1.55
N GLN A 106 19.67 11.57 0.35
CA GLN A 106 20.54 12.64 -0.14
C GLN A 106 19.77 13.95 -0.31
N HIS A 107 18.57 13.93 -0.89
CA HIS A 107 17.76 15.14 -1.04
C HIS A 107 17.28 15.70 0.30
N LEU A 108 16.88 14.86 1.26
CA LEU A 108 16.49 15.30 2.60
C LEU A 108 17.65 15.90 3.39
N ILE A 109 18.82 15.24 3.41
CA ILE A 109 20.02 15.74 4.13
C ILE A 109 20.55 17.02 3.47
N GLN A 110 20.54 17.10 2.14
CA GLN A 110 20.98 18.31 1.43
C GLN A 110 20.08 19.50 1.79
N SER A 111 18.76 19.31 1.85
CA SER A 111 17.81 20.39 2.19
C SER A 111 17.92 20.87 3.65
N ALA A 112 18.31 19.98 4.58
CA ALA A 112 18.49 20.30 5.99
C ALA A 112 19.79 21.06 6.29
N ASN A 113 20.82 20.95 5.45
CA ASN A 113 22.10 21.68 5.60
C ASN A 113 22.08 23.11 5.02
N PHE A 114 20.97 23.52 4.38
CA PHE A 114 20.75 24.88 3.89
C PHE A 114 19.85 25.72 4.83
N LEU A 115 19.44 25.15 5.96
CA LEU A 115 18.86 25.84 7.12
C LEU A 115 19.94 25.94 8.22
#